data_AF-A0A3S0E2Q6-F1
#
_entry.id   AF-A0A3S0E2Q6-F1
#
_cell.length_a   1.000
_cell.length_b   1.000
_cell.length_c   1.000
_cell.angle_alpha   90.00
_cell.angle_beta   90.00
_cell.angle_gamma   90.00
#
_symmetry.space_group_name_H-M   'P 1'
#
loop_
_entity.id
_entity.type
_entity.pdbx_description
1 polymer ?
#
loop_
_entity_poly.entity_id
_entity_poly.type
_entity_poly.pdbx_seq_one_letter_code
_entity_poly.pdbx_strand_id
1 'polypeptide(L)'
;MKKEVSTSEIITKGYLWVNLPIITIICVGFYFIHEYFNQSFNFSLIAGTAIGWIYWSFSVKKWIKWALLNNVDSEKLYKIGIRNLLIWSRHDIKKVADKLNKE
;
A
#
# COMPACT_ATOMS: atom_id res chain seq x y z
N MET A 1 -1.83 26.24 14.31
CA MET A 1 -1.00 25.82 13.16
C MET A 1 -1.09 24.30 13.03
N LYS A 2 -1.67 23.76 11.94
CA LYS A 2 -1.62 22.32 11.69
C LYS A 2 -0.15 21.95 11.43
N LYS A 3 0.42 21.04 12.21
CA LYS A 3 1.79 20.55 12.01
C LYS A 3 1.85 19.90 10.63
N GLU A 4 2.66 20.44 9.72
CA GLU A 4 2.91 19.77 8.45
C GLU A 4 3.56 18.42 8.74
N VAL A 5 2.97 17.36 8.18
CA VAL A 5 3.47 16.01 8.37
C VAL A 5 4.84 15.91 7.70
N SER A 6 5.83 15.45 8.47
CA SER A 6 7.19 15.29 7.96
C SER A 6 7.24 14.20 6.89
N THR A 7 8.17 14.35 5.93
CA THR A 7 8.39 13.33 4.88
C THR A 7 8.69 11.95 5.48
N SER A 8 9.46 11.89 6.57
CA SER A 8 9.79 10.66 7.28
C SER A 8 8.56 9.98 7.88
N GLU A 9 7.63 10.76 8.43
CA GLU A 9 6.37 10.23 8.98
C GLU A 9 5.48 9.63 7.89
N ILE A 10 5.38 10.30 6.73
CA ILE A 10 4.63 9.81 5.57
C ILE A 10 5.17 8.44 5.12
N ILE A 11 6.49 8.34 5.00
CA ILE A 11 7.18 7.11 4.58
C ILE A 11 6.99 6.00 5.63
N THR A 12 7.21 6.32 6.91
CA THR A 12 7.12 5.33 8.00
C THR A 12 5.71 4.75 8.09
N LYS A 13 4.68 5.58 8.02
CA LYS A 13 3.29 5.11 7.98
C LYS A 13 3.00 4.30 6.71
N GLY A 14 3.58 4.68 5.58
CA GLY A 14 3.48 3.90 4.34
C GLY A 14 4.01 2.49 4.54
N TYR A 15 5.22 2.35 5.09
CA TYR A 15 5.80 1.03 5.35
C TYR A 15 5.01 0.22 6.37
N LEU A 16 4.55 0.84 7.46
CA LEU A 16 3.80 0.14 8.51
C LEU A 16 2.40 -0.26 8.07
N TRP A 17 1.71 0.55 7.26
CA TRP A 17 0.32 0.30 6.87
C TRP A 17 0.18 -0.50 5.58
N VAL A 18 1.17 -0.38 4.69
CA VAL A 18 1.15 -0.99 3.35
C VAL A 18 2.14 -2.14 3.31
N ASN A 19 3.45 -1.86 3.32
CA ASN A 19 4.46 -2.88 2.98
C ASN A 19 4.58 -4.01 4.00
N LEU A 20 4.66 -3.68 5.29
CA LEU A 20 4.85 -4.69 6.35
C LEU A 20 3.68 -5.69 6.39
N PRO A 21 2.40 -5.27 6.36
CA PRO A 21 1.27 -6.19 6.25
C PRO A 21 1.30 -7.00 4.94
N ILE A 22 1.63 -6.40 3.80
CA ILE A 22 1.69 -7.12 2.51
C ILE A 22 2.73 -8.22 2.56
N ILE A 23 3.95 -7.92 2.99
CA ILE A 23 5.02 -8.92 3.10
C ILE A 23 4.58 -10.05 4.03
N THR A 24 3.96 -9.71 5.16
CA THR A 24 3.43 -10.71 6.09
C THR A 24 2.37 -11.60 5.43
N ILE A 25 1.42 -11.01 4.71
CA ILE A 25 0.37 -11.74 3.97
C ILE A 25 0.98 -12.64 2.90
N ILE A 26 1.97 -12.16 2.15
CA ILE A 26 2.63 -12.94 1.10
C ILE A 26 3.36 -14.13 1.72
N CYS A 27 4.16 -13.92 2.76
CA CYS A 27 4.91 -15.01 3.42
C CYS A 27 3.99 -16.04 4.05
N VAL A 28 2.97 -15.60 4.81
CA VAL A 28 2.01 -16.51 5.46
C VAL A 28 1.16 -17.23 4.41
N GLY A 29 0.67 -16.51 3.40
CA GLY A 29 -0.12 -17.10 2.31
C GLY A 29 0.68 -18.11 1.50
N PHE A 30 1.93 -17.78 1.15
CA PHE A 30 2.86 -18.70 0.51
C PHE A 30 3.05 -19.97 1.34
N TYR A 31 3.42 -19.82 2.61
CA TYR A 31 3.67 -20.95 3.52
C TYR A 31 2.44 -21.83 3.65
N PHE A 32 1.27 -21.22 3.86
CA PHE A 32 0.02 -21.96 4.03
C PHE A 32 -0.38 -22.72 2.76
N ILE A 33 -0.27 -22.10 1.59
CA ILE A 33 -0.59 -22.74 0.31
C ILE A 33 0.39 -23.87 0.00
N HIS A 34 1.69 -23.64 0.24
CA HIS A 34 2.70 -24.64 -0.05
C HIS A 34 2.54 -25.88 0.85
N GLU A 35 2.45 -25.68 2.18
CA GLU A 35 2.45 -26.77 3.15
C GLU A 35 1.12 -27.52 3.21
N TYR A 36 -0.02 -26.81 3.20
CA TYR A 36 -1.32 -27.44 3.42
C TYR A 36 -2.02 -27.89 2.14
N PHE A 37 -1.70 -27.30 0.98
CA PHE A 37 -2.30 -27.69 -0.31
C PHE A 37 -1.33 -28.48 -1.22
N ASN A 38 -0.12 -28.78 -0.72
CA ASN A 38 0.93 -29.54 -1.41
C ASN A 38 1.19 -29.01 -2.84
N GLN A 39 1.13 -27.69 -3.01
CA GLN A 39 1.29 -27.05 -4.31
C GLN A 39 2.77 -26.77 -4.60
N SER A 40 3.10 -26.68 -5.90
CA SER A 40 4.45 -26.28 -6.31
C SER A 40 4.86 -24.92 -5.71
N PHE A 41 6.16 -24.75 -5.48
CA PHE A 41 6.71 -23.50 -4.98
C PHE A 41 6.28 -22.29 -5.80
N ASN A 42 6.38 -22.41 -7.14
CA ASN A 42 6.02 -21.35 -8.08
C ASN A 42 4.55 -20.95 -7.95
N PHE A 43 3.64 -21.93 -7.90
CA PHE A 43 2.22 -21.66 -7.76
C PHE A 43 1.90 -21.00 -6.42
N SER A 44 2.48 -21.51 -5.33
CA SER A 44 2.27 -20.98 -3.98
C SER A 44 2.75 -19.53 -3.85
N LEU A 45 3.88 -19.20 -4.49
CA LEU A 45 4.42 -17.85 -4.48
C LEU A 45 3.54 -16.88 -5.28
N ILE A 46 3.07 -17.29 -6.46
CA ILE A 46 2.15 -16.49 -7.29
C ILE A 46 0.84 -16.26 -6.53
N ALA A 47 0.28 -17.30 -5.91
CA ALA A 47 -0.97 -17.21 -5.17
C ALA A 47 -0.84 -16.33 -3.92
N GLY A 48 0.23 -16.48 -3.13
CA GLY A 48 0.52 -15.62 -1.98
C GLY A 48 0.69 -14.15 -2.40
N THR A 49 1.39 -13.91 -3.51
CA THR A 49 1.54 -12.56 -4.10
C THR A 49 0.19 -11.98 -4.53
N ALA A 50 -0.67 -12.77 -5.17
CA ALA A 50 -1.99 -12.32 -5.60
C ALA A 50 -2.86 -11.88 -4.41
N ILE A 51 -2.84 -12.63 -3.29
CA ILE A 51 -3.54 -12.27 -2.05
C ILE A 51 -2.97 -10.97 -1.47
N GLY A 52 -1.64 -10.86 -1.40
CA GLY A 52 -0.96 -9.63 -0.97
C GLY A 52 -1.34 -8.41 -1.82
N TRP A 53 -1.48 -8.59 -3.14
CA TRP A 53 -1.87 -7.54 -4.08
C TRP A 53 -3.28 -7.02 -3.84
N ILE A 54 -4.22 -7.92 -3.52
CA ILE A 54 -5.59 -7.53 -3.15
C ILE A 54 -5.53 -6.62 -1.92
N TYR A 55 -4.81 -7.01 -0.86
CA TYR A 55 -4.66 -6.18 0.33
C TYR A 55 -3.98 -4.83 0.05
N TRP A 56 -2.92 -4.83 -0.78
CA TRP A 56 -2.24 -3.61 -1.21
C TRP A 56 -3.24 -2.60 -1.79
N SER A 57 -4.13 -3.04 -2.67
CA SER A 57 -5.11 -2.19 -3.36
C SER A 57 -6.07 -1.43 -2.43
N PHE A 58 -6.28 -1.93 -1.21
CA PHE A 58 -7.09 -1.29 -0.18
C PHE A 58 -6.24 -0.43 0.76
N SER A 59 -5.12 -0.98 1.24
CA SER A 59 -4.24 -0.30 2.20
C SER A 59 -3.58 0.95 1.60
N VAL A 60 -3.18 0.90 0.33
CA VAL A 60 -2.59 2.07 -0.35
C VAL A 60 -3.58 3.23 -0.41
N LYS A 61 -4.86 2.98 -0.70
CA LYS A 61 -5.90 4.02 -0.73
C LYS A 61 -6.15 4.63 0.64
N LYS A 62 -6.09 3.82 1.70
CA LYS A 62 -6.20 4.28 3.09
C LYS A 62 -5.04 5.20 3.45
N TRP A 63 -3.82 4.82 3.10
CA TRP A 63 -2.63 5.64 3.34
C TRP A 63 -2.66 6.95 2.52
N ILE A 64 -3.04 6.90 1.24
CA ILE A 64 -3.25 8.10 0.42
C ILE A 64 -4.31 9.02 1.03
N LYS A 65 -5.48 8.48 1.40
CA LYS A 65 -6.57 9.26 2.02
C LYS A 65 -6.06 9.96 3.29
N TRP A 66 -5.34 9.24 4.13
CA TRP A 66 -4.73 9.81 5.34
C TRP A 66 -3.75 10.94 4.99
N ALA A 67 -2.86 10.75 4.01
CA ALA A 67 -1.89 11.77 3.63
C ALA A 67 -2.55 13.06 3.10
N LEU A 68 -3.56 12.91 2.22
CA LEU A 68 -4.31 14.05 1.68
C LEU A 68 -5.06 14.83 2.77
N LEU A 69 -5.71 14.12 3.72
CA LEU A 69 -6.39 14.76 4.85
C LEU A 69 -5.43 15.51 5.79
N ASN A 70 -4.14 15.15 5.78
CA ASN A 70 -3.09 15.84 6.51
C ASN A 70 -2.41 16.95 5.69
N ASN A 71 -3.04 17.42 4.61
CA ASN A 71 -2.56 18.49 3.72
C ASN A 71 -1.24 18.17 3.02
N VAL A 72 -0.95 16.89 2.78
CA VAL A 72 0.18 16.51 1.94
C VAL A 72 -0.19 16.75 0.47
N ASP A 73 0.62 17.55 -0.21
CA ASP A 73 0.47 17.79 -1.64
C ASP A 73 0.52 16.48 -2.46
N SER A 74 -0.35 16.39 -3.47
CA SER A 74 -0.53 15.19 -4.28
C SER A 74 0.69 14.83 -5.14
N GLU A 75 1.43 15.83 -5.65
CA GLU A 75 2.66 15.61 -6.40
C GLU A 75 3.78 15.11 -5.48
N LYS A 76 3.94 15.75 -4.32
CA LYS A 76 4.90 15.32 -3.29
C LYS A 76 4.60 13.88 -2.85
N LEU A 77 3.34 13.56 -2.61
CA LEU A 77 2.91 12.22 -2.22
C LEU A 77 3.22 11.18 -3.32
N TYR A 78 3.02 11.52 -4.58
CA TYR A 78 3.40 10.64 -5.70
C TYR A 78 4.89 10.36 -5.74
N LYS A 79 5.73 11.40 -5.65
CA LYS A 79 7.19 11.27 -5.65
C LYS A 79 7.69 10.41 -4.49
N ILE A 80 7.11 10.58 -3.30
CA ILE A 80 7.41 9.75 -2.14
C ILE A 80 6.92 8.31 -2.39
N GLY A 81 5.68 8.15 -2.85
CA GLY A 81 5.05 6.85 -3.03
C GLY A 81 5.78 5.96 -4.03
N ILE A 82 6.18 6.49 -5.19
CA ILE A 82 6.87 5.71 -6.22
C ILE A 82 8.31 5.36 -5.80
N ARG A 83 9.03 6.29 -5.18
CA ARG A 83 10.41 6.07 -4.72
C ARG A 83 10.49 5.02 -3.61
N ASN A 84 9.46 4.92 -2.78
CA ASN A 84 9.41 3.99 -1.65
C ASN A 84 8.59 2.72 -1.95
N LEU A 85 8.22 2.48 -3.21
CA LEU A 85 7.46 1.30 -3.67
C LEU A 85 6.09 1.14 -2.97
N LEU A 86 5.46 2.26 -2.62
CA LEU A 86 4.12 2.29 -2.00
C LEU A 86 3.02 2.44 -3.05
N ILE A 87 3.29 3.19 -4.12
CA ILE A 87 2.35 3.51 -5.20
C ILE A 87 2.97 3.13 -6.55
N TRP A 88 2.14 2.61 -7.46
CA TRP A 88 2.54 2.26 -8.82
C TRP A 88 2.01 3.23 -9.90
N SER A 89 0.98 4.01 -9.61
CA SER A 89 0.39 4.96 -10.58
C SER A 89 -0.15 6.24 -9.93
N ARG A 90 -0.05 7.37 -10.65
CA ARG A 90 -0.74 8.62 -10.27
C ARG A 90 -2.25 8.46 -10.20
N HIS A 91 -2.81 7.50 -10.95
CA HIS A 91 -4.23 7.22 -10.97
C HIS A 91 -4.77 6.86 -9.58
N ASP A 92 -3.98 6.18 -8.74
CA ASP A 92 -4.40 5.81 -7.39
C ASP A 92 -4.63 7.03 -6.49
N ILE A 93 -3.76 8.04 -6.61
CA ILE A 93 -3.89 9.31 -5.87
C ILE A 93 -5.10 10.09 -6.38
N LYS A 94 -5.22 10.24 -7.71
CA LYS A 94 -6.34 10.96 -8.33
C LYS A 94 -7.68 10.37 -7.92
N LYS A 95 -7.82 9.03 -7.97
CA LYS A 95 -9.04 8.33 -7.59
C LYS A 95 -9.46 8.60 -6.13
N VAL A 96 -8.49 8.72 -5.22
CA VAL A 96 -8.77 9.02 -3.81
C VAL A 96 -9.11 10.50 -3.63
N ALA A 97 -8.39 11.41 -4.29
CA ALA A 97 -8.67 12.84 -4.26
C ALA A 97 -10.07 13.16 -4.80
N ASP A 98 -10.45 12.59 -5.95
CA ASP A 98 -11.77 12.76 -6.56
C ASP A 98 -12.89 12.23 -5.66
N LYS A 99 -12.62 11.18 -4.86
CA LYS A 99 -13.58 10.65 -3.90
C LYS A 99 -13.74 11.57 -2.68
N LEU A 100 -12.64 12.15 -2.19
CA LEU A 100 -12.66 13.09 -1.06
C LEU A 100 -13.41 14.38 -1.38
N ASN A 101 -13.35 14.88 -2.62
CA ASN A 101 -14.07 16.09 -3.03
C ASN A 101 -15.59 15.89 -3.20
N LYS A 102 -16.07 14.64 -3.15
CA LYS A 102 -17.50 14.29 -3.26
C LYS A 102 -18.14 13.94 -1.91
N GLU A 103 -17.33 13.83 -0.85
CA GLU A 103 -17.75 13.60 0.54
C GLU A 103 -17.88 14.94 1.27
#